data_AF-A0A3P6PXS5-F1
#
_entry.id   AF-A0A3P6PXS5-F1
#
_cell.length_a   1.000
_cell.length_b   1.000
_cell.length_c   1.000
_cell.angle_alpha   90.00
_cell.angle_beta   90.00
_cell.angle_gamma   90.00
#
_symmetry.space_group_name_H-M   'P 1'
#
loop_
_entity.id
_entity.type
_entity.pdbx_description
1 polymer ?
#
loop_
_entity_poly.entity_id
_entity_poly.type
_entity_poly.pdbx_seq_one_letter_code
_entity_poly.pdbx_strand_id
1 'polypeptide(L)'
;MSSSQQLHVRIPDYDIKDQEFVAYYIQVKALTEEAKAQANGVKSWCVSRRFSEFVRLRYLLQLELSTCLIPALPSKHDGANSSWHKFTSALHISDPVGTSLSSLDTLSSVPLPGSLTGRRFDMDLIDSRKQALELFLVRCLQHPRLATAKTLFAFLHEGSAWDELFKAKVLWIFFFPCSISVFENNYI
;
A
#
# COMPACT_ATOMS: atom_id res chain seq x y z
N MET A 1 -17.16 -23.07 11.92
CA MET A 1 -16.17 -23.45 10.90
C MET A 1 -14.91 -22.66 11.17
N SER A 2 -13.90 -23.28 11.77
CA SER A 2 -12.68 -22.58 12.20
C SER A 2 -11.88 -22.22 10.95
N SER A 3 -11.81 -20.94 10.59
CA SER A 3 -10.94 -20.48 9.51
C SER A 3 -9.50 -20.52 10.04
N SER A 4 -8.83 -21.66 9.89
CA SER A 4 -7.44 -21.84 10.28
C SER A 4 -6.56 -20.92 9.44
N GLN A 5 -6.27 -19.72 9.95
CA GLN A 5 -5.34 -18.80 9.31
C GLN A 5 -3.98 -19.46 9.22
N GLN A 6 -3.48 -19.66 8.00
CA GLN A 6 -2.20 -20.34 7.75
C GLN A 6 -1.01 -19.42 8.02
N LEU A 7 -1.18 -18.13 7.73
CA LEU A 7 -0.14 -17.10 7.82
C LEU A 7 -0.65 -15.90 8.62
N HIS A 8 0.27 -15.29 9.38
CA HIS A 8 0.09 -14.00 10.03
C HIS A 8 1.07 -12.98 9.44
N VAL A 9 0.62 -11.75 9.19
CA VAL A 9 1.44 -10.68 8.59
C VAL A 9 1.45 -9.42 9.43
N ARG A 10 2.57 -8.67 9.38
CA ARG A 10 2.71 -7.31 9.89
C ARG A 10 3.65 -6.50 9.01
N ILE A 11 3.49 -5.19 8.99
CA ILE A 11 4.40 -4.25 8.34
C ILE A 11 4.94 -3.29 9.42
N PRO A 12 5.96 -3.71 10.19
CA PRO A 12 6.48 -2.89 11.28
C PRO A 12 7.14 -1.60 10.79
N ASP A 13 7.89 -1.68 9.70
CA ASP A 13 8.80 -0.62 9.27
C ASP A 13 8.81 -0.44 7.75
N TYR A 14 9.36 0.69 7.32
CA TYR A 14 9.61 1.03 5.93
C TYR A 14 10.99 1.69 5.79
N ASP A 15 11.50 1.71 4.56
CA ASP A 15 12.75 2.37 4.21
C ASP A 15 12.57 3.15 2.90
N ILE A 16 13.24 4.30 2.77
CA ILE A 16 13.21 5.12 1.57
C ILE A 16 14.47 4.80 0.76
N LYS A 17 14.29 4.04 -0.32
CA LYS A 17 15.40 3.63 -1.20
C LYS A 17 15.75 4.77 -2.16
N ASP A 18 16.99 5.25 -2.07
CA ASP A 18 17.60 6.25 -2.96
C ASP A 18 16.74 7.49 -3.25
N GLN A 19 15.86 7.86 -2.31
CA GLN A 19 14.83 8.88 -2.50
C GLN A 19 13.89 8.65 -3.71
N GLU A 20 13.89 7.44 -4.28
CA GLU A 20 13.12 7.07 -5.47
C GLU A 20 11.80 6.41 -5.07
N PHE A 21 11.84 5.48 -4.11
CA PHE A 21 10.64 4.77 -3.66
C PHE A 21 10.68 4.36 -2.19
N VAL A 22 9.48 4.15 -1.63
CA VAL A 22 9.31 3.59 -0.29
C VAL A 22 9.16 2.07 -0.38
N ALA A 23 10.02 1.36 0.33
CA ALA A 23 9.99 -0.07 0.52
C ALA A 23 9.40 -0.40 1.90
N TYR A 24 8.38 -1.25 1.94
CA TYR A 24 7.73 -1.70 3.17
C TYR A 24 8.27 -3.08 3.54
N TYR A 25 8.69 -3.25 4.80
CA TYR A 25 9.14 -4.54 5.30
C TYR A 25 7.95 -5.33 5.84
N ILE A 26 7.61 -6.42 5.17
CA ILE A 26 6.50 -7.31 5.52
C ILE A 26 7.08 -8.48 6.32
N GLN A 27 6.75 -8.54 7.61
CA GLN A 27 7.01 -9.70 8.44
C GLN A 27 5.90 -10.72 8.29
N VAL A 28 6.25 -11.94 7.93
CA VAL A 28 5.31 -13.06 7.76
C VAL A 28 5.66 -14.16 8.75
N LYS A 29 4.64 -14.75 9.37
CA LYS A 29 4.77 -15.86 10.32
C LYS A 29 3.86 -17.00 9.90
N ALA A 30 4.42 -18.21 9.81
CA ALA A 30 3.63 -19.43 9.65
C ALA A 30 2.96 -19.79 10.99
N LEU A 31 1.63 -19.89 10.98
CA LEU A 31 0.84 -20.28 12.15
C LEU A 31 0.59 -21.79 12.19
N THR A 32 0.56 -22.42 11.03
CA THR A 32 0.26 -23.84 10.83
C THR A 32 1.50 -24.59 10.34
N GLU A 33 1.66 -25.86 10.71
CA GLU A 33 2.81 -26.66 10.26
C GLU A 33 2.83 -26.85 8.74
N GLU A 34 1.67 -26.86 8.07
CA GLU A 34 1.56 -26.90 6.61
C GLU A 34 2.19 -25.66 5.97
N ALA A 35 1.89 -24.48 6.51
CA ALA A 35 2.46 -23.22 6.05
C ALA A 35 3.98 -23.15 6.29
N LYS A 36 4.45 -23.74 7.38
CA LYS A 36 5.88 -23.85 7.68
C LYS A 36 6.58 -24.80 6.72
N ALA A 37 5.96 -25.93 6.36
CA ALA A 37 6.48 -26.82 5.33
C ALA A 37 6.57 -26.11 3.96
N GLN A 38 5.59 -25.27 3.64
CA GLN A 38 5.59 -24.47 2.41
C GLN A 38 6.64 -23.34 2.41
N ALA A 39 7.07 -22.89 3.59
CA ALA A 39 8.12 -21.88 3.79
C ALA A 39 9.50 -22.49 4.08
N ASN A 40 9.81 -23.66 3.52
CA ASN A 40 11.08 -24.36 3.71
C ASN A 40 11.44 -24.63 5.19
N GLY A 41 10.44 -24.85 6.05
CA GLY A 41 10.64 -25.07 7.48
C GLY A 41 10.81 -23.79 8.31
N VAL A 42 10.81 -22.61 7.68
CA VAL A 42 11.02 -21.32 8.34
C VAL A 42 9.73 -20.87 9.04
N LYS A 43 9.83 -20.59 10.35
CA LYS A 43 8.68 -20.15 11.15
C LYS A 43 8.25 -18.70 10.85
N SER A 44 9.21 -17.85 10.50
CA SER A 44 8.98 -16.44 10.21
C SER A 44 10.06 -15.88 9.31
N TRP A 45 9.66 -15.03 8.37
CA TRP A 45 10.57 -14.41 7.40
C TRP A 45 10.13 -12.96 7.12
N CYS A 46 10.97 -12.22 6.41
CA CYS A 46 10.74 -10.81 6.06
C CYS A 46 10.86 -10.62 4.55
N VAL A 47 9.96 -9.83 3.97
CA VAL A 47 9.98 -9.51 2.54
C VAL A 47 9.85 -8.01 2.34
N SER A 48 10.66 -7.44 1.46
CA SER A 48 10.59 -6.01 1.11
C SER A 48 9.78 -5.83 -0.17
N ARG A 49 8.76 -4.96 -0.12
CA ARG A 49 7.90 -4.64 -1.28
C ARG A 49 7.59 -3.15 -1.35
N ARG A 50 7.58 -2.57 -2.55
CA ARG A 50 7.15 -1.18 -2.81
C ARG A 50 5.66 -1.11 -3.12
N PHE A 51 5.05 0.07 -2.92
CA PHE A 51 3.60 0.26 -3.10
C PHE A 51 3.05 -0.24 -4.46
N SER A 52 3.77 0.02 -5.56
CA SER A 52 3.31 -0.41 -6.88
C SER A 52 3.20 -1.94 -7.05
N GLU A 53 3.89 -2.71 -6.21
CA GLU A 53 3.77 -4.17 -6.23
C GLU A 53 2.48 -4.63 -5.57
N PHE A 54 2.02 -3.94 -4.52
CA PHE A 54 0.69 -4.19 -3.94
C PHE A 54 -0.43 -3.89 -4.94
N VAL A 55 -0.30 -2.81 -5.72
CA VAL A 55 -1.23 -2.48 -6.81
C VAL A 55 -1.29 -3.62 -7.83
N ARG A 56 -0.14 -4.17 -8.20
CA ARG A 56 -0.03 -5.33 -9.10
C ARG A 56 -0.64 -6.59 -8.49
N LEU A 57 -0.38 -6.87 -7.21
CA LEU A 57 -0.98 -8.00 -6.48
C LEU A 57 -2.50 -7.94 -6.52
N ARG A 58 -3.10 -6.78 -6.20
CA ARG A 58 -4.55 -6.61 -6.26
C ARG A 58 -5.09 -6.88 -7.66
N TYR A 59 -4.43 -6.34 -8.68
CA TYR A 59 -4.83 -6.54 -10.07
C TYR A 59 -4.80 -8.04 -10.46
N LEU A 60 -3.71 -8.74 -10.13
CA LEU A 60 -3.58 -10.16 -10.42
C LEU A 60 -4.63 -10.99 -9.69
N LEU A 61 -4.89 -10.71 -8.41
CA LEU A 61 -5.95 -11.37 -7.66
C LEU A 61 -7.33 -11.13 -8.32
N GLN A 62 -7.58 -9.94 -8.86
CA GLN A 62 -8.85 -9.60 -9.54
C GLN A 62 -9.06 -10.40 -10.81
N LEU A 63 -7.99 -10.66 -11.54
CA LEU A 63 -8.03 -11.50 -12.74
C LEU A 63 -8.21 -12.98 -12.37
N GLU A 64 -7.49 -13.48 -11.36
CA GLU A 64 -7.54 -14.90 -10.97
C GLU A 64 -8.85 -15.29 -10.27
N LEU A 65 -9.39 -14.38 -9.46
CA LEU A 65 -10.50 -14.64 -8.54
C LEU A 65 -11.62 -13.63 -8.77
N SER A 66 -12.12 -13.57 -10.00
CA SER A 66 -13.19 -12.64 -10.43
C SER A 66 -14.47 -12.70 -9.60
N THR A 67 -14.75 -13.83 -8.95
CA THR A 67 -15.92 -14.05 -8.09
C THR A 67 -15.70 -13.64 -6.63
N CYS A 68 -14.50 -13.21 -6.25
CA CYS A 68 -14.16 -12.84 -4.88
C CYS A 68 -14.13 -11.31 -4.72
N LEU A 69 -14.67 -10.81 -3.62
CA LEU A 69 -14.56 -9.39 -3.25
C LEU A 69 -13.15 -9.11 -2.75
N ILE A 70 -12.31 -8.51 -3.58
CA ILE A 70 -10.93 -8.21 -3.23
C ILE A 70 -10.88 -6.90 -2.45
N PRO A 71 -10.22 -6.87 -1.27
CA PRO A 71 -10.09 -5.66 -0.49
C PRO A 71 -9.53 -4.50 -1.32
N ALA A 72 -10.10 -3.31 -1.14
CA ALA A 72 -9.57 -2.09 -1.76
C ALA A 72 -8.19 -1.76 -1.19
N LEU A 73 -7.28 -1.33 -2.05
CA LEU A 73 -6.02 -0.73 -1.62
C LEU A 73 -6.28 0.72 -1.18
N PRO A 74 -5.46 1.28 -0.27
CA PRO A 74 -5.47 2.71 -0.01
C PRO A 74 -5.23 3.49 -1.30
N SER A 75 -5.88 4.65 -1.44
CA SER A 75 -5.73 5.45 -2.65
C SER A 75 -4.30 5.98 -2.74
N LYS A 76 -3.78 6.16 -3.97
CA LYS A 76 -2.44 6.72 -4.17
C LYS A 76 -2.32 8.15 -3.60
N HIS A 77 -3.45 8.85 -3.40
CA HIS A 77 -3.52 10.28 -3.10
C HIS A 77 -4.17 10.63 -1.75
N ASP A 78 -4.21 9.71 -0.78
CA ASP A 78 -4.79 9.95 0.56
C ASP A 78 -3.99 10.94 1.45
N GLY A 79 -3.09 11.74 0.88
CA GLY A 79 -2.50 12.92 1.55
C GLY A 79 -3.23 14.23 1.25
N ALA A 80 -4.10 14.24 0.23
CA ALA A 80 -4.84 15.43 -0.13
C ALA A 80 -6.03 15.71 0.81
N ASN A 81 -6.51 14.73 1.58
CA ASN A 81 -7.63 14.92 2.51
C ASN A 81 -7.21 15.41 3.92
N SER A 82 -5.96 15.18 4.35
CA SER A 82 -5.43 15.78 5.59
C SER A 82 -5.12 17.27 5.41
N SER A 83 -4.89 17.71 4.16
CA SER A 83 -4.60 19.10 3.85
C SER A 83 -5.84 20.02 3.90
N TRP A 84 -7.04 19.54 3.54
CA TRP A 84 -8.26 20.37 3.60
C TRP A 84 -8.62 20.79 5.04
N HIS A 85 -8.41 19.92 6.04
CA HIS A 85 -8.65 20.29 7.45
C HIS A 85 -7.59 21.26 8.01
N LYS A 86 -6.38 21.27 7.43
CA LYS A 86 -5.31 22.22 7.77
C LYS A 86 -5.50 23.58 7.07
N PHE A 87 -6.05 23.60 5.85
CA PHE A 87 -6.46 24.84 5.19
C PHE A 87 -7.66 25.50 5.86
N THR A 88 -8.60 24.72 6.43
CA THR A 88 -9.70 25.30 7.24
C THR A 88 -9.24 25.88 8.58
N SER A 89 -8.10 25.46 9.12
CA SER A 89 -7.51 26.10 10.32
C SER A 89 -6.57 27.27 9.98
N ALA A 90 -6.00 27.32 8.76
CA ALA A 90 -5.19 28.44 8.29
C ALA A 90 -6.01 29.59 7.65
N LEU A 91 -7.19 29.29 7.13
CA LEU A 91 -8.21 30.27 6.81
C LEU A 91 -9.14 30.40 8.00
N HIS A 92 -8.68 31.12 9.03
CA HIS A 92 -9.58 31.79 9.94
C HIS A 92 -10.42 32.74 9.07
N ILE A 93 -11.59 32.29 8.63
CA ILE A 93 -12.66 33.19 8.22
C ILE A 93 -12.86 34.08 9.44
N SER A 94 -12.29 35.28 9.35
CA SER A 94 -12.42 36.31 10.33
C SER A 94 -13.90 36.59 10.56
N ASP A 95 -14.35 36.35 11.79
CA ASP A 95 -15.47 37.07 12.35
C ASP A 95 -15.32 38.58 12.07
N PRO A 96 -16.41 39.31 11.82
CA PRO A 96 -16.39 40.71 11.43
C PRO A 96 -16.18 41.65 12.63
N VAL A 97 -15.13 41.44 13.44
CA VAL A 97 -14.74 42.38 14.49
C VAL A 97 -13.22 42.47 14.52
N GLY A 98 -12.70 43.60 14.03
CA GLY A 98 -11.28 43.86 13.92
C GLY A 98 -10.56 43.86 15.27
N THR A 99 -9.39 43.24 15.33
CA THR A 99 -8.36 43.56 16.33
C THR A 99 -6.97 43.32 15.72
N SER A 100 -6.05 44.21 16.09
CA SER A 100 -4.79 44.58 15.43
C SER A 100 -3.72 43.48 15.28
N LEU A 101 -2.87 43.69 14.27
CA LEU A 101 -1.60 43.05 13.95
C LEU A 101 -0.59 43.17 15.10
N SER A 102 0.02 42.05 15.48
CA SER A 102 1.29 42.03 16.23
C SER A 102 2.13 40.81 15.85
N SER A 103 3.38 41.10 15.50
CA SER A 103 4.57 40.22 15.49
C SER A 103 4.98 39.61 14.15
N LEU A 104 5.91 40.31 13.49
CA LEU A 104 6.57 39.97 12.22
C LEU A 104 7.73 38.95 12.38
N ASP A 105 7.97 38.41 13.59
CA ASP A 105 9.12 37.54 13.87
C ASP A 105 8.84 36.03 13.74
N THR A 106 7.65 35.62 13.29
CA THR A 106 7.30 34.19 13.12
C THR A 106 7.35 33.73 11.67
N LEU A 107 8.04 34.46 10.77
CA LEU A 107 8.16 34.07 9.35
C LEU A 107 9.26 33.04 9.06
N SER A 108 10.11 32.68 10.04
CA SER A 108 11.05 31.57 9.88
C SER A 108 10.39 30.18 9.93
N SER A 109 9.15 30.08 10.42
CA SER A 109 8.45 28.81 10.61
C SER A 109 7.21 28.67 9.73
N VAL A 110 6.95 29.64 8.86
CA VAL A 110 5.88 29.55 7.86
C VAL A 110 6.42 28.69 6.71
N PRO A 111 5.86 27.48 6.47
CA PRO A 111 6.30 26.66 5.36
C PRO A 111 5.89 27.37 4.06
N LEU A 112 6.87 27.94 3.35
CA LEU A 112 6.59 28.53 2.05
C LEU A 112 6.03 27.46 1.10
N PRO A 113 4.96 27.76 0.34
CA PRO A 113 4.50 26.93 -0.75
C PRO A 113 5.56 26.98 -1.88
N GLY A 114 6.55 26.10 -1.78
CA GLY A 114 7.60 25.97 -2.81
C GLY A 114 8.85 25.19 -2.38
N SER A 115 9.06 24.90 -1.10
CA SER A 115 10.22 24.08 -0.71
C SER A 115 10.07 22.64 -1.20
N LEU A 116 11.00 22.23 -2.08
CA LEU A 116 11.05 20.92 -2.76
C LEU A 116 11.94 19.90 -2.04
N THR A 117 12.63 20.30 -0.98
CA THR A 117 13.43 19.41 -0.12
C THR A 117 12.59 19.07 1.10
N GLY A 118 12.04 17.84 1.14
CA GLY A 118 11.28 17.31 2.29
C GLY A 118 9.77 17.14 2.13
N ARG A 119 9.17 17.44 0.97
CA ARG A 119 7.71 17.28 0.71
C ARG A 119 7.29 16.15 -0.24
N ARG A 120 8.22 15.34 -0.75
CA ARG A 120 7.87 14.23 -1.68
C ARG A 120 7.37 12.97 -0.96
N PHE A 121 7.79 12.77 0.28
CA PHE A 121 7.43 11.64 1.12
C PHE A 121 6.87 12.17 2.43
N ASP A 122 5.60 12.55 2.39
CA ASP A 122 4.87 12.91 3.61
C ASP A 122 4.81 11.68 4.53
N MET A 123 5.42 11.82 5.71
CA MET A 123 5.61 10.73 6.67
C MET A 123 4.26 10.18 7.15
N ASP A 124 3.30 11.09 7.42
CA ASP A 124 1.92 10.73 7.81
C ASP A 124 1.25 9.88 6.73
N LEU A 125 1.51 10.23 5.47
CA LEU A 125 1.03 9.53 4.29
C LEU A 125 1.65 8.12 4.15
N ILE A 126 2.94 7.98 4.46
CA ILE A 126 3.63 6.69 4.44
C ILE A 126 3.10 5.80 5.56
N ASP A 127 2.92 6.33 6.77
CA ASP A 127 2.41 5.57 7.91
C ASP A 127 0.93 5.17 7.73
N SER A 128 0.08 6.09 7.28
CA SER A 128 -1.31 5.80 6.91
C SER A 128 -1.38 4.70 5.85
N ARG A 129 -0.53 4.80 4.81
CA ARG A 129 -0.45 3.78 3.76
C ARG A 129 0.05 2.45 4.30
N LYS A 130 1.08 2.43 5.15
CA LYS A 130 1.60 1.23 5.82
C LYS A 130 0.49 0.50 6.57
N GLN A 131 -0.29 1.21 7.39
CA GLN A 131 -1.42 0.64 8.12
C GLN A 131 -2.48 0.05 7.17
N ALA A 132 -2.83 0.78 6.10
CA ALA A 132 -3.81 0.30 5.13
C ALA A 132 -3.30 -0.89 4.30
N LEU A 133 -2.00 -0.95 3.98
CA LEU A 133 -1.37 -2.09 3.32
C LEU A 133 -1.35 -3.33 4.23
N GLU A 134 -1.05 -3.16 5.51
CA GLU A 134 -1.14 -4.25 6.50
C GLU A 134 -2.57 -4.78 6.57
N LEU A 135 -3.56 -3.90 6.72
CA LEU A 135 -4.98 -4.28 6.72
C LEU A 135 -5.41 -4.99 5.44
N PHE A 136 -4.93 -4.54 4.27
CA PHE A 136 -5.19 -5.19 3.00
C PHE A 136 -4.69 -6.65 3.00
N LEU A 137 -3.44 -6.89 3.44
CA LEU A 137 -2.89 -8.24 3.50
C LEU A 137 -3.62 -9.12 4.52
N VAL A 138 -3.94 -8.57 5.70
CA VAL A 138 -4.71 -9.28 6.73
C VAL A 138 -6.06 -9.71 6.18
N ARG A 139 -6.79 -8.81 5.49
CA ARG A 139 -8.09 -9.14 4.88
C ARG A 139 -7.96 -10.20 3.79
N CYS A 140 -6.93 -10.13 2.96
CA CYS A 140 -6.65 -11.17 1.96
C CYS A 140 -6.40 -12.54 2.60
N LEU A 141 -5.67 -12.60 3.71
CA LEU A 141 -5.38 -13.85 4.45
C LEU A 141 -6.56 -14.37 5.28
N GLN A 142 -7.50 -13.50 5.65
CA GLN A 142 -8.74 -13.90 6.32
C GLN A 142 -9.77 -14.51 5.35
N HIS A 143 -9.64 -14.25 4.05
CA HIS A 143 -10.58 -14.73 3.06
C HIS A 143 -10.19 -16.12 2.55
N PRO A 144 -11.07 -17.14 2.64
CA PRO A 144 -10.70 -18.55 2.47
C PRO A 144 -10.14 -18.88 1.08
N ARG A 145 -10.59 -18.19 0.03
CA ARG A 145 -10.10 -18.40 -1.35
C ARG A 145 -8.86 -17.57 -1.68
N LEU A 146 -8.69 -16.41 -1.02
CA LEU A 146 -7.56 -15.51 -1.28
C LEU A 146 -6.32 -15.98 -0.52
N ALA A 147 -6.51 -16.48 0.71
CA ALA A 147 -5.45 -17.03 1.55
C ALA A 147 -4.72 -18.19 0.88
N THR A 148 -5.43 -19.00 0.09
CA THR A 148 -4.87 -20.14 -0.65
C THR A 148 -4.32 -19.77 -2.03
N ALA A 149 -4.41 -18.50 -2.44
CA ALA A 149 -3.99 -18.07 -3.76
C ALA A 149 -2.46 -18.12 -3.88
N LYS A 150 -1.97 -18.81 -4.92
CA LYS A 150 -0.53 -18.92 -5.21
C LYS A 150 0.11 -17.55 -5.42
N THR A 151 -0.62 -16.61 -6.03
CA THR A 151 -0.16 -15.24 -6.25
C THR A 151 0.09 -14.50 -4.93
N LEU A 152 -0.81 -14.65 -3.94
CA LEU A 152 -0.62 -14.05 -2.61
C LEU A 152 0.55 -14.69 -1.88
N PHE A 153 0.67 -16.02 -1.95
CA PHE A 153 1.79 -16.73 -1.34
C PHE A 153 3.14 -16.33 -1.94
N ALA A 154 3.24 -16.24 -3.28
CA ALA A 154 4.45 -15.80 -3.98
C ALA A 154 4.84 -14.36 -3.63
N PHE A 155 3.85 -13.47 -3.45
CA PHE A 155 4.11 -12.10 -3.00
C PHE A 155 4.71 -12.05 -1.59
N LEU A 156 4.20 -12.89 -0.69
CA LEU A 156 4.59 -12.95 0.71
C LEU A 156 5.86 -13.78 0.95
N HIS A 157 6.35 -14.56 -0.01
CA HIS A 157 7.57 -15.36 0.14
C HIS A 157 8.80 -14.60 -0.39
N GLU A 158 9.96 -14.86 0.21
CA GLU A 158 11.25 -14.33 -0.24
C GLU A 158 11.66 -14.96 -1.58
N GLY A 159 12.26 -14.17 -2.49
CA GLY A 159 12.83 -14.64 -3.76
C GLY A 159 12.25 -14.00 -5.03
N SER A 160 12.80 -14.41 -6.17
CA SER A 160 12.39 -13.98 -7.53
C SER A 160 11.02 -14.51 -7.95
N ALA A 161 10.41 -15.40 -7.16
CA ALA A 161 9.13 -16.04 -7.47
C ALA A 161 8.01 -15.02 -7.77
N TRP A 162 7.99 -13.90 -7.03
CA TRP A 162 7.04 -12.82 -7.30
C TRP A 162 7.29 -12.16 -8.66
N ASP A 163 8.54 -11.82 -8.97
CA ASP A 163 8.90 -11.16 -10.23
C ASP A 163 8.73 -12.08 -11.44
N GLU A 164 9.07 -13.37 -11.29
CA GLU A 164 8.87 -14.40 -12.31
C GLU A 164 7.39 -14.64 -12.59
N LEU A 165 6.58 -14.79 -11.53
CA LEU A 165 5.13 -14.93 -11.66
C LEU A 165 4.51 -13.69 -12.30
N PHE A 166 4.96 -12.50 -11.90
CA PHE A 166 4.50 -11.25 -12.49
C PHE A 166 4.85 -11.18 -13.98
N LYS A 167 6.11 -11.42 -14.35
CA LYS A 167 6.55 -11.44 -15.77
C LYS A 167 5.77 -12.46 -16.58
N ALA A 168 5.59 -13.67 -16.05
CA ALA A 168 4.82 -14.72 -16.70
C ALA A 168 3.37 -14.29 -16.92
N LYS A 169 2.66 -13.84 -15.87
CA LYS A 169 1.25 -13.46 -15.98
C LYS A 169 1.02 -12.23 -16.86
N VAL A 170 1.91 -11.26 -16.83
CA VAL A 170 1.84 -10.10 -17.71
C VAL A 170 2.02 -10.51 -19.17
N LEU A 171 2.99 -11.38 -19.47
CA LEU A 171 3.17 -11.89 -20.82
C LEU A 171 1.94 -12.65 -21.33
N TRP A 172 1.29 -13.44 -20.47
CA TRP A 172 0.04 -14.12 -20.79
C TRP A 172 -1.10 -13.15 -21.17
N ILE A 173 -1.23 -12.03 -20.47
CA ILE A 173 -2.24 -11.00 -20.77
C ILE A 173 -2.00 -10.38 -22.15
N PHE A 174 -0.74 -10.19 -22.55
CA PHE A 174 -0.40 -9.60 -23.86
C PHE A 174 -0.42 -10.61 -25.03
N PHE A 175 -0.27 -11.91 -24.78
CA PHE A 175 -0.23 -12.94 -25.84
C PHE A 175 -1.57 -13.65 -26.11
N PHE A 176 -2.57 -13.52 -25.24
CA PHE A 176 -3.93 -13.98 -25.49
C PHE A 176 -4.90 -12.79 -25.46
N PRO A 177 -5.22 -12.17 -26.61
CA PRO A 177 -6.15 -11.05 -26.67
C PRO A 177 -7.57 -11.61 -26.65
N CYS A 178 -8.05 -12.03 -25.49
CA CYS A 178 -9.48 -12.20 -25.28
C CYS A 178 -9.96 -11.18 -24.26
N SER A 179 -10.39 -10.04 -24.82
CA SER A 179 -11.19 -8.98 -24.21
C SER A 179 -10.69 -8.38 -22.89
N ILE A 180 -9.72 -7.46 -22.98
CA ILE A 180 -9.60 -6.36 -22.02
C ILE A 180 -9.75 -5.06 -22.79
N SER A 181 -10.98 -4.58 -22.89
CA SER A 181 -11.33 -3.25 -23.35
C SER A 181 -11.67 -2.37 -22.15
N VAL A 182 -10.76 -2.19 -21.19
CA VAL A 182 -10.85 -1.06 -20.23
C VAL A 182 -9.45 -0.75 -19.71
N PHE A 183 -8.73 0.18 -20.35
CA PHE A 183 -7.92 1.17 -19.64
C PHE A 183 -7.51 2.29 -20.60
N GLU A 184 -8.49 3.05 -21.07
CA GLU A 184 -8.22 4.38 -21.59
C GLU A 184 -9.19 5.34 -20.92
N ASN A 185 -8.61 6.41 -20.36
CA ASN A 185 -9.26 7.61 -19.85
C ASN A 185 -9.98 7.50 -18.51
N ASN A 186 -9.34 8.05 -17.47
CA ASN A 186 -9.77 9.28 -16.81
C ASN A 186 -8.84 9.60 -15.64
N TYR A 187 -7.83 10.44 -15.91
CA TYR A 187 -7.12 11.24 -14.92
C TYR A 187 -6.82 12.59 -15.59
N ILE A 188 -7.77 13.52 -15.46
CA ILE A 188 -7.53 14.97 -15.46
C ILE A 188 -7.75 15.40 -14.02
#